data_AF-A0A349M0P8-F1
#
_entry.id   AF-A0A349M0P8-F1
#
_cell.length_a   1.000
_cell.length_b   1.000
_cell.length_c   1.000
_cell.angle_alpha   90.00
_cell.angle_beta   90.00
_cell.angle_gamma   90.00
#
_symmetry.space_group_name_H-M   'P 1'
#
loop_
_entity.id
_entity.type
_entity.pdbx_description
1 polymer ?
#
loop_
_entity_poly.entity_id
_entity_poly.type
_entity_poly.pdbx_seq_one_letter_code
_entity_poly.pdbx_strand_id
1 'polypeptide(L)'
;MEETATTERLVKQKLAVFDRLQTEFEECFRYIQDVHGQQRFSTFSVSDAVHYLHALWICECKDRLLSIYKNFRRYEGRHCLELLQGWQEGEIANVVDFLYRKLDMLPVADITRQLHQALYHDNDKDLARRLEHGRLILLNRGMNLMHVLDAIFALKEDQIVKEAQFACMQYGHHPSQIAEQIAMMDTPLYSFIPHRVLAQRNMMLMNKMGANVMSKPADQPGQRSWRVLEPTEPLSPFAEHVIEGYLELTSPLSNNIKGHRFIDRPEHSETLDM
;
A
#
# COMPACT_ATOMS: atom_id res chain seq x y z
N MET A 1 -1.38 -23.41 27.43
CA MET A 1 -2.41 -24.20 26.71
C MET A 1 -3.66 -23.39 26.39
N GLU A 2 -4.14 -22.53 27.28
CA GLU A 2 -5.35 -21.70 27.06
C GLU A 2 -5.12 -20.53 26.08
N GLU A 3 -3.92 -19.93 26.11
CA GLU A 3 -3.51 -18.83 25.21
C GLU A 3 -3.34 -19.28 23.76
N THR A 4 -2.82 -20.49 23.53
CA THR A 4 -2.70 -21.13 22.22
C THR A 4 -4.07 -21.45 21.62
N ALA A 5 -5.00 -21.98 22.41
CA ALA A 5 -6.37 -22.26 21.96
C ALA A 5 -7.14 -20.97 21.62
N THR A 6 -6.92 -19.89 22.38
CA THR A 6 -7.52 -18.58 22.13
C THR A 6 -6.98 -17.95 20.84
N THR A 7 -5.67 -18.05 20.61
CA THR A 7 -5.00 -17.57 19.40
C THR A 7 -5.49 -18.32 18.16
N GLU A 8 -5.57 -19.66 18.21
CA GLU A 8 -6.07 -20.47 17.10
C GLU A 8 -7.53 -20.15 16.75
N ARG A 9 -8.39 -19.94 17.75
CA ARG A 9 -9.78 -19.53 17.53
C ARG A 9 -9.87 -18.19 16.81
N LEU A 10 -9.06 -17.21 17.23
CA LEU A 10 -9.03 -15.89 16.63
C LEU A 10 -8.48 -15.92 15.18
N VAL A 11 -7.46 -16.75 14.92
CA VAL A 11 -6.96 -16.99 13.56
C VAL A 11 -8.04 -17.56 12.64
N LYS A 12 -8.81 -18.55 13.12
CA LYS A 12 -9.95 -19.11 12.35
C LYS A 12 -11.01 -18.05 12.06
N GLN A 13 -11.33 -17.19 13.03
CA GLN A 13 -12.28 -16.08 12.83
C GLN A 13 -11.77 -15.08 11.80
N LYS A 14 -10.50 -14.66 11.88
CA LYS A 14 -9.87 -13.76 10.91
C LYS A 14 -9.95 -14.30 9.49
N LEU A 15 -9.63 -15.59 9.29
CA LEU A 15 -9.72 -16.25 7.98
C LEU A 15 -11.16 -16.30 7.46
N ALA A 16 -12.12 -16.69 8.29
CA ALA A 16 -13.53 -16.77 7.90
C ALA A 16 -14.14 -15.41 7.53
N VAL A 17 -13.69 -14.33 8.18
CA VAL A 17 -14.07 -12.96 7.81
C VAL A 17 -13.38 -12.56 6.50
N PHE A 18 -12.08 -12.85 6.36
CA PHE A 18 -11.34 -12.55 5.14
C PHE A 18 -11.90 -13.29 3.91
N ASP A 19 -12.32 -14.54 4.04
CA ASP A 19 -12.89 -15.30 2.91
C ASP A 19 -14.18 -14.67 2.38
N ARG A 20 -14.95 -13.97 3.24
CA ARG A 20 -16.12 -13.19 2.83
C ARG A 20 -15.73 -11.84 2.18
N LEU A 21 -14.63 -11.24 2.62
CA LEU A 21 -14.10 -9.97 2.12
C LEU A 21 -13.32 -10.12 0.81
N GLN A 22 -12.88 -11.33 0.46
CA GLN A 22 -11.84 -11.54 -0.55
C GLN A 22 -12.20 -10.93 -1.91
N THR A 23 -13.42 -11.15 -2.41
CA THR A 23 -13.84 -10.65 -3.72
C THR A 23 -13.79 -9.12 -3.79
N GLU A 24 -14.37 -8.46 -2.79
CA GLU A 24 -14.38 -7.00 -2.67
C GLU A 24 -12.95 -6.44 -2.55
N PHE A 25 -12.09 -7.13 -1.78
CA PHE A 25 -10.68 -6.78 -1.73
C PHE A 25 -9.99 -6.87 -3.09
N GLU A 26 -10.20 -7.94 -3.86
CA GLU A 26 -9.55 -8.11 -5.16
C GLU A 26 -9.96 -7.01 -6.16
N GLU A 27 -11.22 -6.58 -6.12
CA GLU A 27 -11.76 -5.48 -6.92
C GLU A 27 -11.20 -4.13 -6.47
N CYS A 28 -11.30 -3.83 -5.18
CA CYS A 28 -10.78 -2.60 -4.56
C CYS A 28 -9.28 -2.44 -4.76
N PHE A 29 -8.51 -3.54 -4.61
CA PHE A 29 -7.07 -3.52 -4.81
C PHE A 29 -6.70 -3.15 -6.24
N ARG A 30 -7.42 -3.70 -7.24
CA ARG A 30 -7.22 -3.35 -8.65
C ARG A 30 -7.58 -1.89 -8.91
N TYR A 31 -8.74 -1.46 -8.42
CA TYR A 31 -9.18 -0.08 -8.54
C TYR A 31 -8.16 0.91 -7.97
N ILE A 32 -7.57 0.61 -6.81
CA ILE A 32 -6.48 1.41 -6.24
C ILE A 32 -5.27 1.46 -7.18
N GLN A 33 -4.86 0.35 -7.80
CA GLN A 33 -3.74 0.37 -8.76
C GLN A 33 -4.04 1.30 -9.95
N ASP A 34 -5.28 1.26 -10.45
CA ASP A 34 -5.73 2.11 -11.56
C ASP A 34 -5.71 3.58 -11.16
N VAL A 35 -6.32 3.94 -10.02
CA VAL A 35 -6.28 5.29 -9.44
C VAL A 35 -4.84 5.75 -9.18
N HIS A 36 -3.97 4.85 -8.70
CA HIS A 36 -2.56 5.11 -8.42
C HIS A 36 -1.68 5.12 -9.68
N GLY A 37 -2.29 5.07 -10.87
CA GLY A 37 -1.66 5.47 -12.12
C GLY A 37 -1.45 4.36 -13.13
N GLN A 38 -1.89 3.12 -12.86
CA GLN A 38 -1.92 2.07 -13.89
C GLN A 38 -2.82 2.43 -15.07
N GLN A 39 -3.85 3.25 -14.81
CA GLN A 39 -4.70 3.85 -15.82
C GLN A 39 -4.75 5.37 -15.63
N ARG A 40 -4.88 6.09 -16.74
CA ARG A 40 -5.27 7.50 -16.72
C ARG A 40 -6.76 7.61 -16.99
N PHE A 41 -7.50 8.19 -16.06
CA PHE A 41 -8.92 8.44 -16.24
C PHE A 41 -9.13 9.75 -16.99
N SER A 42 -10.11 9.77 -17.89
CA SER A 42 -10.56 10.97 -18.59
C SER A 42 -11.46 11.86 -17.72
N THR A 43 -12.13 11.24 -16.76
CA THR A 43 -13.09 11.85 -15.83
C THR A 43 -13.01 11.10 -14.50
N PHE A 44 -13.31 11.79 -13.40
CA PHE A 44 -13.34 11.19 -12.07
C PHE A 44 -14.46 11.85 -11.27
N SER A 45 -15.48 11.10 -10.89
CA SER A 45 -16.66 11.64 -10.22
C SER A 45 -16.52 11.69 -8.68
N VAL A 46 -17.48 12.32 -7.99
CA VAL A 46 -17.60 12.23 -6.53
C VAL A 46 -17.83 10.78 -6.09
N SER A 47 -18.61 10.01 -6.85
CA SER A 47 -18.83 8.59 -6.56
C SER A 47 -17.54 7.77 -6.66
N ASP A 48 -16.69 8.07 -7.64
CA ASP A 48 -15.37 7.44 -7.77
C ASP A 48 -14.47 7.80 -6.57
N ALA A 49 -14.60 9.03 -6.04
CA ALA A 49 -13.84 9.45 -4.87
C ALA A 49 -14.25 8.67 -3.61
N VAL A 50 -15.56 8.48 -3.43
CA VAL A 50 -16.12 7.63 -2.38
C VAL A 50 -15.64 6.19 -2.54
N HIS A 51 -15.68 5.64 -3.76
CA HIS A 51 -15.14 4.31 -4.05
C HIS A 51 -13.65 4.21 -3.72
N TYR A 52 -12.86 5.25 -4.00
CA TYR A 52 -11.44 5.27 -3.67
C TYR A 52 -11.20 5.23 -2.15
N LEU A 53 -11.94 6.02 -1.37
CA LEU A 53 -11.86 5.98 0.10
C LEU A 53 -12.32 4.63 0.67
N HIS A 54 -13.39 4.06 0.12
CA HIS A 54 -13.85 2.71 0.46
C HIS A 54 -12.78 1.65 0.15
N ALA A 55 -12.19 1.68 -1.04
CA ALA A 55 -11.18 0.72 -1.46
C ALA A 55 -9.93 0.75 -0.56
N LEU A 56 -9.53 1.95 -0.10
CA LEU A 56 -8.43 2.11 0.86
C LEU A 56 -8.78 1.46 2.20
N TRP A 57 -10.01 1.65 2.70
CA TRP A 57 -10.49 0.97 3.90
C TRP A 57 -10.50 -0.56 3.76
N ILE A 58 -11.01 -1.10 2.65
CA ILE A 58 -11.01 -2.54 2.39
C ILE A 58 -9.58 -3.12 2.37
N CYS A 59 -8.62 -2.39 1.80
CA CYS A 59 -7.21 -2.80 1.81
C CYS A 59 -6.62 -2.82 3.23
N GLU A 60 -6.96 -1.86 4.10
CA GLU A 60 -6.55 -1.90 5.50
C GLU A 60 -7.21 -3.07 6.26
N CYS A 61 -8.49 -3.34 6.00
CA CYS A 61 -9.20 -4.49 6.57
C CYS A 61 -8.49 -5.80 6.22
N LYS A 62 -8.11 -5.99 4.95
CA LYS A 62 -7.33 -7.15 4.52
C LYS A 62 -5.99 -7.23 5.24
N ASP A 63 -5.25 -6.12 5.36
CA ASP A 63 -3.93 -6.12 5.99
C ASP A 63 -4.05 -6.52 7.48
N ARG A 64 -5.07 -6.04 8.17
CA ARG A 64 -5.37 -6.37 9.58
C ARG A 64 -5.88 -7.79 9.79
N LEU A 65 -6.78 -8.27 8.93
CA LEU A 65 -7.30 -9.65 9.00
C LEU A 65 -6.19 -10.67 8.75
N LEU A 66 -5.30 -10.41 7.78
CA LEU A 66 -4.16 -11.29 7.47
C LEU A 66 -2.88 -10.95 8.25
N SER A 67 -2.99 -10.05 9.24
CA SER A 67 -1.92 -9.69 10.18
C SER A 67 -0.59 -9.32 9.52
N ILE A 68 -0.63 -8.36 8.61
CA ILE A 68 0.55 -7.87 7.89
C ILE A 68 1.21 -6.78 8.71
N TYR A 69 2.34 -7.10 9.33
CA TYR A 69 3.06 -6.19 10.20
C TYR A 69 3.49 -4.90 9.47
N LYS A 70 3.34 -3.76 10.15
CA LYS A 70 3.84 -2.41 9.80
C LYS A 70 3.23 -1.64 8.64
N ASN A 71 2.32 -2.22 7.84
CA ASN A 71 1.69 -1.50 6.72
C ASN A 71 0.27 -0.99 6.98
N PHE A 72 -0.30 -1.16 8.18
CA PHE A 72 -1.69 -0.74 8.47
C PHE A 72 -1.96 0.74 8.19
N ARG A 73 -0.93 1.60 8.25
CA ARG A 73 -1.05 3.04 7.96
C ARG A 73 -0.87 3.42 6.50
N ARG A 74 -0.53 2.48 5.61
CA ARG A 74 -0.32 2.78 4.19
C ARG A 74 -1.62 3.25 3.53
N TYR A 75 -2.72 2.61 3.89
CA TYR A 75 -4.02 2.85 3.27
C TYR A 75 -4.85 3.90 4.01
N GLU A 76 -4.56 4.16 5.29
CA GLU A 76 -5.29 5.16 6.11
C GLU A 76 -6.82 4.90 6.11
N GLY A 77 -7.22 3.63 6.09
CA GLY A 77 -8.61 3.17 5.99
C GLY A 77 -9.52 3.66 7.11
N ARG A 78 -9.04 3.70 8.37
CA ARG A 78 -9.82 4.33 9.46
C ARG A 78 -10.09 5.80 9.17
N HIS A 79 -9.06 6.53 8.75
CA HIS A 79 -9.20 7.95 8.39
C HIS A 79 -10.14 8.11 7.19
N CYS A 80 -10.11 7.20 6.21
CA CYS A 80 -11.06 7.19 5.09
C CYS A 80 -12.51 7.04 5.57
N LEU A 81 -12.79 6.19 6.57
CA LEU A 81 -14.13 6.11 7.16
C LEU A 81 -14.54 7.42 7.85
N GLU A 82 -13.65 8.04 8.61
CA GLU A 82 -13.89 9.34 9.25
C GLU A 82 -14.16 10.44 8.22
N LEU A 83 -13.43 10.44 7.10
CA LEU A 83 -13.65 11.33 5.96
C LEU A 83 -15.02 11.08 5.32
N LEU A 84 -15.41 9.83 5.09
CA LEU A 84 -16.73 9.48 4.53
C LEU A 84 -17.87 9.90 5.46
N GLN A 85 -17.68 9.81 6.78
CA GLN A 85 -18.66 10.28 7.75
C GLN A 85 -18.80 11.80 7.68
N GLY A 86 -17.69 12.54 7.80
CA GLY A 86 -17.71 14.00 7.75
C GLY A 86 -18.26 14.53 6.42
N TRP A 87 -17.88 13.91 5.30
CA TRP A 87 -18.36 14.32 3.97
C TRP A 87 -19.89 14.23 3.86
N GLN A 88 -20.50 13.17 4.40
CA GLN A 88 -21.96 13.01 4.43
C GLN A 88 -22.66 14.05 5.31
N GLU A 89 -21.96 14.62 6.30
CA GLU A 89 -22.44 15.67 7.20
C GLU A 89 -22.20 17.09 6.64
N GLY A 90 -21.53 17.21 5.49
CA GLY A 90 -21.21 18.48 4.84
C GLY A 90 -19.75 18.92 4.97
N GLU A 91 -18.91 18.17 5.68
CA GLU A 91 -17.52 18.52 5.90
C GLU A 91 -16.63 18.05 4.73
N ILE A 92 -16.49 18.91 3.73
CA ILE A 92 -15.76 18.62 2.48
C ILE A 92 -14.27 18.96 2.59
N ALA A 93 -13.89 19.91 3.44
CA ALA A 93 -12.51 20.42 3.47
C ALA A 93 -11.50 19.34 3.89
N ASN A 94 -11.88 18.46 4.83
CA ASN A 94 -11.02 17.33 5.22
C ASN A 94 -10.75 16.35 4.07
N VAL A 95 -11.73 16.13 3.18
CA VAL A 95 -11.55 15.27 1.99
C VAL A 95 -10.61 15.93 0.99
N VAL A 96 -10.80 17.24 0.75
CA VAL A 96 -9.93 18.03 -0.12
C VAL A 96 -8.49 18.03 0.40
N ASP A 97 -8.29 18.27 1.70
CA ASP A 97 -6.98 18.22 2.34
C ASP A 97 -6.32 16.84 2.16
N PHE A 98 -7.07 15.76 2.40
CA PHE A 98 -6.58 14.40 2.20
C PHE A 98 -6.10 14.17 0.76
N LEU A 99 -6.92 14.53 -0.25
CA LEU A 99 -6.56 14.38 -1.67
C LEU A 99 -5.37 15.26 -2.05
N TYR A 100 -5.32 16.49 -1.55
CA TYR A 100 -4.23 17.43 -1.80
C TYR A 100 -2.90 16.95 -1.19
N ARG A 101 -2.91 16.41 0.03
CA ARG A 101 -1.73 15.76 0.63
C ARG A 101 -1.23 14.58 -0.22
N LYS A 102 -2.13 13.78 -0.79
CA LYS A 102 -1.75 12.66 -1.69
C LYS A 102 -1.10 13.15 -3.00
N LEU A 103 -1.46 14.34 -3.47
CA LEU A 103 -0.83 15.01 -4.62
C LEU A 103 0.54 15.58 -4.26
N ASP A 104 0.63 16.30 -3.14
CA ASP A 104 1.86 16.98 -2.70
C ASP A 104 3.00 15.98 -2.43
N MET A 105 2.66 14.78 -1.93
CA MET A 105 3.63 13.72 -1.65
C MET A 105 4.16 12.99 -2.90
N LEU A 106 3.80 13.38 -4.14
CA LEU A 106 4.28 12.71 -5.35
C LEU A 106 5.74 13.10 -5.67
N PRO A 107 6.71 12.15 -5.69
CA PRO A 107 8.13 12.45 -5.86
C PRO A 107 8.53 12.64 -7.34
N VAL A 108 7.77 13.42 -8.10
CA VAL A 108 7.94 13.57 -9.56
C VAL A 108 9.30 14.17 -9.91
N ALA A 109 9.73 15.20 -9.16
CA ALA A 109 11.02 15.83 -9.36
C ALA A 109 12.19 14.87 -9.07
N ASP A 110 12.07 14.06 -8.01
CA ASP A 110 13.12 13.12 -7.61
C ASP A 110 13.27 11.96 -8.59
N ILE A 111 12.16 11.37 -9.06
CA ILE A 111 12.22 10.32 -10.10
C ILE A 111 12.81 10.90 -11.39
N THR A 112 12.43 12.11 -11.77
CA THR A 112 12.98 12.77 -12.98
C THR A 112 14.48 12.98 -12.86
N ARG A 113 14.97 13.39 -11.69
CA ARG A 113 16.40 13.54 -11.42
C ARG A 113 17.14 12.20 -11.44
N GLN A 114 16.57 11.16 -10.84
CA GLN A 114 17.14 9.80 -10.87
C GLN A 114 17.21 9.25 -12.30
N LEU A 115 16.18 9.51 -13.12
CA LEU A 115 16.17 9.10 -14.52
C LEU A 115 17.29 9.79 -15.30
N HIS A 116 17.49 11.09 -15.10
CA HIS A 116 18.60 11.82 -15.71
C HIS A 116 19.95 11.22 -15.29
N GLN A 117 20.13 10.92 -14.00
CA GLN A 117 21.35 10.29 -13.51
C GLN A 117 21.59 8.90 -14.14
N ALA A 118 20.56 8.05 -14.19
CA ALA A 118 20.66 6.72 -14.79
C ALA A 118 21.02 6.77 -16.28
N LEU A 119 20.45 7.73 -17.04
CA LEU A 119 20.70 7.87 -18.47
C LEU A 119 22.08 8.46 -18.80
N TYR A 120 22.52 9.48 -18.06
CA TYR A 120 23.66 10.31 -18.46
C TYR A 120 24.91 10.11 -17.61
N HIS A 121 24.80 9.57 -16.39
CA HIS A 121 25.94 9.34 -15.50
C HIS A 121 26.25 7.85 -15.34
N ASP A 122 25.23 7.04 -15.04
CA ASP A 122 25.44 5.63 -14.70
C ASP A 122 25.32 4.70 -15.93
N ASN A 123 24.73 5.20 -17.03
CA ASN A 123 24.40 4.45 -18.25
C ASN A 123 23.62 3.14 -17.97
N ASP A 124 22.84 3.12 -16.88
CA ASP A 124 21.99 1.99 -16.49
C ASP A 124 20.65 2.08 -17.22
N LYS A 125 20.60 1.44 -18.40
CA LYS A 125 19.43 1.45 -19.28
C LYS A 125 18.22 0.73 -18.69
N ASP A 126 18.43 -0.27 -17.84
CA ASP A 126 17.32 -1.02 -17.22
C ASP A 126 16.70 -0.22 -16.07
N LEU A 127 17.54 0.42 -15.25
CA LEU A 127 17.07 1.38 -14.25
C LEU A 127 16.35 2.55 -14.92
N ALA A 128 16.90 3.11 -15.99
CA ALA A 128 16.26 4.20 -16.73
C ALA A 128 14.87 3.81 -17.25
N ARG A 129 14.70 2.63 -17.84
CA ARG A 129 13.40 2.13 -18.31
C ARG A 129 12.38 2.01 -17.17
N ARG A 130 12.81 1.51 -16.01
CA ARG A 130 11.94 1.38 -14.82
C ARG A 130 11.56 2.73 -14.23
N LEU A 131 12.51 3.68 -14.18
CA LEU A 131 12.26 5.04 -13.71
C LEU A 131 11.34 5.82 -14.67
N GLU A 132 11.48 5.62 -15.98
CA GLU A 132 10.57 6.19 -16.97
C GLU A 132 9.15 5.67 -16.81
N HIS A 133 8.99 4.36 -16.64
CA HIS A 133 7.69 3.76 -16.34
C HIS A 133 7.11 4.30 -15.03
N GLY A 134 7.89 4.30 -13.95
CA GLY A 134 7.46 4.84 -12.65
C GLY A 134 7.05 6.31 -12.72
N ARG A 135 7.77 7.13 -13.50
CA ARG A 135 7.41 8.53 -13.75
C ARG A 135 6.05 8.66 -14.44
N LEU A 136 5.75 7.82 -15.43
CA LEU A 136 4.44 7.80 -16.10
C LEU A 136 3.32 7.42 -15.12
N ILE A 137 3.53 6.40 -14.29
CA ILE A 137 2.57 6.00 -13.25
C ILE A 137 2.29 7.16 -12.28
N LEU A 138 3.33 7.86 -11.80
CA LEU A 138 3.14 9.01 -10.92
C LEU A 138 2.39 10.16 -11.61
N LEU A 139 2.67 10.42 -12.90
CA LEU A 139 1.97 11.44 -13.65
C LEU A 139 0.48 11.10 -13.79
N ASN A 140 0.15 9.85 -14.14
CA ASN A 140 -1.24 9.39 -14.22
C ASN A 140 -1.94 9.53 -12.88
N ARG A 141 -1.30 9.12 -11.78
CA ARG A 141 -1.82 9.30 -10.42
C ARG A 141 -2.11 10.77 -10.11
N GLY A 142 -1.18 11.66 -10.44
CA GLY A 142 -1.35 13.11 -10.28
C GLY A 142 -2.56 13.62 -11.05
N MET A 143 -2.68 13.24 -12.32
CA MET A 143 -3.84 13.62 -13.14
C MET A 143 -5.16 13.08 -12.57
N ASN A 144 -5.20 11.83 -12.15
CA ASN A 144 -6.40 11.23 -11.56
C ASN A 144 -6.85 11.98 -10.30
N LEU A 145 -5.91 12.27 -9.38
CA LEU A 145 -6.19 13.04 -8.17
C LEU A 145 -6.65 14.47 -8.47
N MET A 146 -6.05 15.13 -9.47
CA MET A 146 -6.50 16.45 -9.92
C MET A 146 -7.92 16.41 -10.51
N HIS A 147 -8.27 15.36 -11.27
CA HIS A 147 -9.64 15.18 -11.78
C HIS A 147 -10.66 15.01 -10.64
N VAL A 148 -10.29 14.37 -9.53
CA VAL A 148 -11.18 14.29 -8.36
C VAL A 148 -11.45 15.67 -7.78
N LEU A 149 -10.41 16.47 -7.58
CA LEU A 149 -10.53 17.82 -7.04
C LEU A 149 -11.36 18.71 -7.98
N ASP A 150 -11.13 18.61 -9.29
CA ASP A 150 -11.93 19.32 -10.29
C ASP A 150 -13.42 18.97 -10.19
N ALA A 151 -13.76 17.68 -10.05
CA ALA A 151 -15.16 17.25 -9.90
C ALA A 151 -15.80 17.75 -8.59
N ILE A 152 -15.05 17.75 -7.48
CA ILE A 152 -15.53 18.32 -6.21
C ILE A 152 -15.78 19.82 -6.37
N PHE A 153 -14.84 20.58 -6.98
CA PHE A 153 -14.99 22.03 -7.12
C PHE A 153 -15.96 22.48 -8.21
N ALA A 154 -16.29 21.61 -9.18
CA ALA A 154 -17.25 21.90 -10.24
C ALA A 154 -18.72 21.92 -9.76
N LEU A 155 -19.02 21.24 -8.65
CA LEU A 155 -20.36 21.10 -8.11
C LEU A 155 -20.64 22.11 -6.99
N LYS A 156 -21.92 22.36 -6.74
CA LYS A 156 -22.34 23.08 -5.53
C LYS A 156 -22.26 22.18 -4.32
N GLU A 157 -21.99 22.76 -3.16
CA GLU A 157 -21.85 22.05 -1.88
C GLU A 157 -23.01 21.07 -1.60
N ASP A 158 -24.26 21.50 -1.80
CA ASP A 158 -25.43 20.64 -1.58
C ASP A 158 -25.52 19.45 -2.54
N GLN A 159 -24.98 19.58 -3.76
CA GLN A 159 -24.91 18.51 -4.75
C GLN A 159 -23.79 17.52 -4.40
N ILE A 160 -22.63 18.03 -3.99
CA ILE A 160 -21.49 17.21 -3.55
C ILE A 160 -21.91 16.29 -2.39
N VAL A 161 -22.59 16.84 -1.38
CA VAL A 161 -23.06 16.07 -0.22
C VAL A 161 -24.08 15.02 -0.63
N LYS A 162 -25.05 15.35 -1.50
CA LYS A 162 -26.05 14.39 -1.99
C LYS A 162 -25.40 13.25 -2.78
N GLU A 163 -24.45 13.56 -3.66
CA GLU A 163 -23.72 12.54 -4.41
C GLU A 163 -22.88 11.64 -3.50
N ALA A 164 -22.18 12.24 -2.52
CA ALA A 164 -21.41 11.49 -1.54
C ALA A 164 -22.29 10.56 -0.69
N GLN A 165 -23.43 11.04 -0.18
CA GLN A 165 -24.41 10.22 0.55
C GLN A 165 -24.94 9.07 -0.29
N PHE A 166 -25.31 9.35 -1.55
CA PHE A 166 -25.80 8.31 -2.47
C PHE A 166 -24.74 7.24 -2.74
N ALA A 167 -23.49 7.65 -3.01
CA ALA A 167 -22.39 6.72 -3.21
C ALA A 167 -22.05 5.93 -1.94
N CYS A 168 -22.04 6.58 -0.76
CA CYS A 168 -21.79 5.92 0.52
C CYS A 168 -22.81 4.80 0.80
N MET A 169 -24.08 5.02 0.45
CA MET A 169 -25.12 3.99 0.60
C MET A 169 -24.82 2.72 -0.19
N GLN A 170 -24.21 2.83 -1.39
CA GLN A 170 -23.90 1.67 -2.23
C GLN A 170 -22.86 0.75 -1.58
N TYR A 171 -21.96 1.30 -0.76
CA TYR A 171 -20.91 0.57 -0.06
C TYR A 171 -21.25 0.27 1.41
N GLY A 172 -22.49 0.53 1.84
CA GLY A 172 -22.91 0.30 3.23
C GLY A 172 -22.22 1.24 4.23
N HIS A 173 -22.00 2.49 3.83
CA HIS A 173 -21.37 3.53 4.64
C HIS A 173 -22.39 4.58 5.13
N HIS A 174 -23.55 4.15 5.63
CA HIS A 174 -24.43 5.07 6.38
C HIS A 174 -23.71 5.55 7.66
N PRO A 175 -23.93 6.77 8.18
CA PRO A 175 -23.21 7.27 9.37
C PRO A 175 -23.22 6.32 10.58
N SER A 176 -24.36 5.67 10.86
CA SER A 176 -24.45 4.65 11.92
C SER A 176 -23.62 3.41 11.64
N GLN A 177 -23.54 2.96 10.38
CA GLN A 177 -22.73 1.83 9.95
C GLN A 177 -21.24 2.18 10.00
N ILE A 178 -20.86 3.42 9.67
CA ILE A 178 -19.47 3.88 9.79
C ILE A 178 -19.01 3.82 11.26
N ALA A 179 -19.85 4.27 12.20
CA ALA A 179 -19.52 4.17 13.62
C ALA A 179 -19.29 2.71 14.06
N GLU A 180 -20.11 1.78 13.59
CA GLU A 180 -19.94 0.33 13.82
C GLU A 180 -18.67 -0.22 13.15
N GLN A 181 -18.37 0.19 11.91
CA GLN A 181 -17.17 -0.21 11.16
C GLN A 181 -15.89 0.26 11.87
N ILE A 182 -15.87 1.50 12.34
CA ILE A 182 -14.75 2.05 13.13
C ILE A 182 -14.60 1.25 14.44
N ALA A 183 -15.68 1.03 15.18
CA ALA A 183 -15.64 0.26 16.42
C ALA A 183 -15.18 -1.19 16.19
N MET A 184 -15.59 -1.80 15.07
CA MET A 184 -15.15 -3.14 14.68
C MET A 184 -13.63 -3.21 14.47
N MET A 185 -13.01 -2.17 13.90
CA MET A 185 -11.56 -2.12 13.68
C MET A 185 -10.75 -2.09 14.99
N ASP A 186 -11.38 -1.73 16.11
CA ASP A 186 -10.76 -1.71 17.44
C ASP A 186 -10.88 -3.06 18.19
N THR A 187 -11.58 -4.04 17.61
CA THR A 187 -11.73 -5.38 18.20
C THR A 187 -10.48 -6.26 17.99
N PRO A 188 -10.29 -7.33 18.78
CA PRO A 188 -9.21 -8.30 18.57
C PRO A 188 -9.21 -8.95 17.18
N LEU A 189 -10.35 -8.94 16.47
CA LEU A 189 -10.43 -9.44 15.10
C LEU A 189 -9.52 -8.66 14.13
N TYR A 190 -9.26 -7.38 14.41
CA TYR A 190 -8.45 -6.49 13.57
C TYR A 190 -7.10 -6.13 14.18
N SER A 191 -6.75 -6.76 15.32
CA SER A 191 -5.42 -6.60 15.94
C SER A 191 -4.36 -7.43 15.20
N PHE A 192 -3.10 -7.03 15.32
CA PHE A 192 -1.99 -7.76 14.72
C PHE A 192 -1.66 -9.02 15.53
N ILE A 193 -1.60 -10.18 14.86
CA ILE A 193 -1.18 -11.44 15.45
C ILE A 193 -0.24 -12.18 14.48
N PRO A 194 1.04 -12.35 14.81
CA PRO A 194 1.96 -13.07 13.94
C PRO A 194 1.55 -14.55 13.88
N HIS A 195 1.07 -15.01 12.73
CA HIS A 195 0.65 -16.40 12.56
C HIS A 195 0.92 -16.92 11.14
N ARG A 196 1.57 -18.09 11.04
CA ARG A 196 2.02 -18.68 9.76
C ARG A 196 0.90 -18.82 8.73
N VAL A 197 -0.28 -19.27 9.15
CA VAL A 197 -1.41 -19.49 8.23
C VAL A 197 -1.93 -18.18 7.63
N LEU A 198 -1.97 -17.10 8.42
CA LEU A 198 -2.39 -15.78 7.92
C LEU A 198 -1.38 -15.22 6.92
N ALA A 199 -0.08 -15.35 7.22
CA ALA A 199 0.99 -14.95 6.33
C ALA A 199 0.96 -15.75 5.00
N GLN A 200 0.79 -17.07 5.06
CA GLN A 200 0.67 -17.93 3.89
C GLN A 200 -0.54 -17.53 3.03
N ARG A 201 -1.70 -17.27 3.66
CA ARG A 201 -2.90 -16.81 2.96
C ARG A 201 -2.66 -15.49 2.24
N ASN A 202 -2.00 -14.53 2.90
CA ASN A 202 -1.61 -13.28 2.28
C ASN A 202 -0.65 -13.50 1.09
N MET A 203 0.38 -14.32 1.24
CA MET A 203 1.31 -14.62 0.14
C MET A 203 0.58 -15.21 -1.07
N MET A 204 -0.31 -16.18 -0.87
CA MET A 204 -1.09 -16.77 -1.96
C MET A 204 -1.98 -15.75 -2.67
N LEU A 205 -2.67 -14.91 -1.89
CA LEU A 205 -3.51 -13.83 -2.41
C LEU A 205 -2.68 -12.82 -3.21
N MET A 206 -1.58 -12.33 -2.64
CA MET A 206 -0.73 -11.33 -3.30
C MET A 206 -0.01 -11.90 -4.51
N ASN A 207 0.33 -13.20 -4.52
CA ASN A 207 0.86 -13.88 -5.71
C ASN A 207 -0.20 -13.96 -6.82
N LYS A 208 -1.45 -14.28 -6.47
CA LYS A 208 -2.58 -14.24 -7.42
C LYS A 208 -2.76 -12.84 -8.01
N MET A 209 -2.71 -11.81 -7.17
CA MET A 209 -2.85 -10.41 -7.62
C MET A 209 -1.63 -9.93 -8.41
N GLY A 210 -0.42 -10.34 -8.02
CA GLY A 210 0.84 -10.00 -8.67
C GLY A 210 1.06 -10.71 -10.01
N ALA A 211 0.51 -11.91 -10.20
CA ALA A 211 0.53 -12.62 -11.48
C ALA A 211 -0.15 -11.83 -12.61
N ASN A 212 -1.08 -10.92 -12.28
CA ASN A 212 -1.68 -10.01 -13.26
C ASN A 212 -0.79 -8.78 -13.58
N VAL A 213 0.09 -8.37 -12.66
CA VAL A 213 1.04 -7.26 -12.84
C VAL A 213 2.22 -7.67 -13.72
N MET A 214 2.68 -8.92 -13.60
CA MET A 214 3.81 -9.48 -14.37
C MET A 214 3.53 -9.73 -15.86
N SER A 215 2.32 -9.37 -16.33
CA SER A 215 1.93 -9.48 -17.74
C SER A 215 2.57 -8.42 -18.64
N LYS A 216 3.04 -7.30 -18.08
CA LYS A 216 3.77 -6.25 -18.79
C LYS A 216 5.28 -6.52 -18.74
N PRO A 217 6.02 -6.48 -19.87
CA PRO A 217 7.47 -6.72 -19.90
C PRO A 217 8.29 -5.81 -18.97
N ALA A 218 7.80 -4.61 -18.64
CA ALA A 218 8.45 -3.67 -17.74
C ALA A 218 8.33 -4.03 -16.24
N ASP A 219 7.36 -4.89 -15.90
CA ASP A 219 7.06 -5.34 -14.55
C ASP A 219 7.62 -6.74 -14.27
N GLN A 220 8.21 -7.40 -15.27
CA GLN A 220 9.04 -8.57 -15.02
C GLN A 220 10.20 -8.15 -14.12
N PRO A 221 10.53 -8.94 -13.09
CA PRO A 221 11.62 -8.59 -12.22
C PRO A 221 12.89 -8.61 -13.07
N GLY A 222 13.51 -7.43 -13.21
CA GLY A 222 14.88 -7.35 -13.69
C GLY A 222 15.81 -8.15 -12.76
N GLN A 223 17.11 -8.19 -13.09
CA GLN A 223 18.12 -8.99 -12.37
C GLN A 223 18.24 -8.74 -10.84
N ARG A 224 17.42 -7.86 -10.25
CA ARG A 224 17.28 -7.66 -8.81
C ARG A 224 16.61 -8.83 -8.07
N SER A 225 15.75 -9.62 -8.70
CA SER A 225 15.18 -10.83 -8.06
C SER A 225 16.13 -12.03 -8.06
N TRP A 226 17.27 -11.92 -8.76
CA TRP A 226 18.31 -12.96 -8.85
C TRP A 226 19.45 -12.79 -7.84
N ARG A 227 19.33 -11.87 -6.87
CA ARG A 227 20.23 -11.82 -5.71
C ARG A 227 19.72 -12.62 -4.51
N VAL A 228 18.88 -13.63 -4.75
CA VAL A 228 18.84 -14.77 -3.84
C VAL A 228 20.03 -15.60 -4.28
N LEU A 229 21.14 -15.54 -3.53
CA LEU A 229 22.20 -16.55 -3.64
C LEU A 229 21.53 -17.92 -3.80
N GLU A 230 21.96 -18.73 -4.76
CA GLU A 230 21.47 -20.11 -4.86
C GLU A 230 21.55 -20.72 -3.46
N PRO A 231 20.44 -21.27 -2.92
CA PRO A 231 20.46 -21.83 -1.59
C PRO A 231 21.47 -22.97 -1.57
N THR A 232 22.60 -22.73 -0.92
CA THR A 232 23.47 -23.83 -0.51
C THR A 232 22.71 -24.56 0.60
N GLU A 233 22.39 -25.83 0.38
CA GLU A 233 21.69 -26.65 1.36
C GLU A 233 22.37 -26.50 2.74
N PRO A 234 21.63 -26.18 3.82
CA PRO A 234 22.28 -25.82 5.07
C PRO A 234 22.83 -27.07 5.76
N LEU A 235 24.11 -27.02 6.13
CA LEU A 235 24.64 -27.85 7.21
C LEU A 235 24.11 -27.28 8.53
N SER A 236 23.30 -28.10 9.22
CA SER A 236 22.76 -27.88 10.57
C SER A 236 23.79 -27.33 11.58
N PRO A 237 23.37 -26.47 12.55
CA PRO A 237 21.99 -26.19 12.98
C PRO A 237 21.43 -24.82 12.55
N PHE A 238 20.09 -24.77 12.45
CA PHE A 238 19.25 -23.70 11.89
C PHE A 238 19.10 -22.42 12.75
N ALA A 239 19.91 -22.24 13.79
CA ALA A 239 19.83 -21.06 14.64
C ALA A 239 20.99 -20.13 14.28
N GLU A 240 20.65 -18.93 13.82
CA GLU A 240 21.58 -17.83 13.53
C GLU A 240 22.40 -17.99 12.25
N HIS A 241 21.75 -17.71 11.11
CA HIS A 241 22.47 -17.11 9.99
C HIS A 241 22.06 -15.65 9.88
N VAL A 242 23.00 -14.76 10.23
CA VAL A 242 22.92 -13.35 9.90
C VAL A 242 23.09 -13.27 8.39
N ILE A 243 22.05 -12.85 7.68
CA ILE A 243 22.14 -12.58 6.24
C ILE A 243 23.03 -11.35 6.08
N GLU A 244 24.19 -11.49 5.42
CA GLU A 244 25.04 -10.36 5.07
C GLU A 244 24.23 -9.34 4.24
N GLY A 245 24.20 -8.09 4.70
CA GLY A 245 23.38 -7.03 4.10
C GLY A 245 21.94 -6.96 4.61
N TYR A 246 21.54 -7.75 5.61
CA TYR A 246 20.29 -7.56 6.33
C TYR A 246 20.30 -6.22 7.07
N LEU A 247 19.61 -5.24 6.48
CA LEU A 247 19.23 -4.01 7.17
C LEU A 247 17.94 -4.28 7.92
N GLU A 248 17.98 -4.10 9.24
CA GLU A 248 16.78 -4.05 10.05
C GLU A 248 15.94 -2.84 9.58
N LEU A 249 14.87 -3.12 8.84
CA LEU A 249 13.95 -2.10 8.30
C LEU A 249 13.07 -1.45 9.39
N THR A 250 13.54 -1.42 10.64
CA THR A 250 12.89 -0.80 11.80
C THR A 250 13.22 0.70 11.93
N SER A 251 14.19 1.22 11.17
CA SER A 251 14.58 2.64 11.27
C SER A 251 13.70 3.57 10.40
N PRO A 252 13.23 4.73 10.93
CA PRO A 252 12.31 5.66 10.25
C PRO A 252 12.89 6.38 9.02
N LEU A 253 14.14 6.11 8.65
CA LEU A 253 14.91 6.85 7.64
C LEU A 253 14.80 6.27 6.21
N SER A 254 13.97 5.24 6.01
CA SER A 254 14.04 4.36 4.83
C SER A 254 13.28 4.82 3.58
N ASN A 255 12.69 6.03 3.57
CA ASN A 255 12.08 6.60 2.35
C ASN A 255 12.99 7.55 1.56
N ASN A 256 14.26 7.70 1.94
CA ASN A 256 15.21 8.51 1.19
C ASN A 256 16.40 7.68 0.70
N ILE A 257 16.32 7.16 -0.53
CA ILE A 257 17.40 6.40 -1.19
C ILE A 257 18.71 7.22 -1.31
N LYS A 258 18.68 8.55 -1.15
CA LYS A 258 19.89 9.39 -1.13
C LYS A 258 20.53 9.56 0.25
N GLY A 259 19.88 9.11 1.32
CA GLY A 259 20.43 9.18 2.68
C GLY A 259 21.48 8.09 2.98
N HIS A 260 21.52 7.04 2.16
CA HIS A 260 22.53 6.00 2.28
C HIS A 260 23.73 6.34 1.38
N ARG A 261 24.78 6.94 1.96
CA ARG A 261 26.13 6.69 1.45
C ARG A 261 26.38 5.20 1.66
N PHE A 262 26.42 4.44 0.58
CA PHE A 262 27.07 3.13 0.57
C PHE A 262 28.52 3.39 0.97
N ILE A 263 28.82 3.29 2.26
CA ILE A 263 30.19 3.19 2.71
C ILE A 263 30.50 1.71 2.55
N ASP A 264 31.19 1.36 1.45
CA ASP A 264 32.00 0.15 1.43
C ASP A 264 32.98 0.31 2.60
N ARG A 265 32.67 -0.33 3.72
CA ARG A 265 33.66 -0.50 4.76
C ARG A 265 34.61 -1.58 4.24
N PRO A 266 35.92 -1.29 4.12
CA PRO A 266 36.86 -2.32 3.72
C PRO A 266 36.77 -3.48 4.72
N GLU A 267 36.64 -4.69 4.20
CA GLU A 267 36.76 -5.92 4.96
C GLU A 267 38.10 -5.88 5.70
N HIS A 268 38.03 -5.94 7.04
CA HIS A 268 39.15 -5.91 7.99
C HIS A 268 39.82 -4.55 8.24
N SER A 269 39.42 -3.90 9.33
CA SER A 269 40.33 -3.14 10.17
C SER A 269 40.27 -3.70 11.58
N GLU A 270 41.41 -4.28 11.97
CA GLU A 270 41.96 -4.57 13.31
C GLU A 270 42.92 -5.77 13.07
N THR A 271 44.20 -5.77 13.43
CA THR A 271 44.98 -4.91 14.32
C THR A 271 46.48 -5.18 14.05
N LEU A 272 47.27 -4.13 13.93
CA LEU A 272 48.70 -4.18 14.27
C LEU A 272 48.78 -4.23 15.80
N ASP A 273 49.37 -5.30 16.34
CA ASP A 273 50.33 -5.31 17.46
C ASP A 273 50.47 -6.71 18.08
N MET A 274 51.38 -7.51 17.51
CA MET A 274 52.54 -8.16 18.15
C MET A 274 53.25 -9.07 17.15
#